data_AF-A0AAV5YDI7-F1
#
_entry.id   AF-A0AAV5YDI7-F1
#
_cell.length_a   1.000
_cell.length_b   1.000
_cell.length_c   1.000
_cell.angle_alpha   90.00
_cell.angle_beta   90.00
_cell.angle_gamma   90.00
#
_symmetry.space_group_name_H-M   'P 1'
#
loop_
_entity.id
_entity.type
_entity.pdbx_description
1 polymer ?
#
loop_
_entity_poly.entity_id
_entity_poly.type
_entity_poly.pdbx_seq_one_letter_code
_entity_poly.pdbx_strand_id
1 'polypeptide(L)'
;MTEAHAAADRLGGAGVLPDHELRAAVAAGWISAPTPPGDDQFQPASLDLRLGPLAYQLRASFLPFSAPVQQRLDGNGDLVIDRLSLSEGATLSRGSVYLVPLLESLVLPPHVRGRSNPKSTTGRLDIFTRVITDRTPRFDEIAPGYRGQLYLEISPQSFPVRVHAGASLNQLRLLMGDGAIDDGLLRRVYSDQPLLFDDDDRPVPVERATFNDGLCMGIDLSGRATDGIIGYRAHPNPPAVDLARVGHYDPAEFWEPIKRPGRDAYILEANRFYILVSKERIRVPPDFAAEMVVYDAGAGEIRTHYAGF
;
A
#
# COMPACT_ATOMS: atom_id res chain seq x y z
N MET A 1 7.98 4.57 36.60
CA MET A 1 8.66 4.43 35.30
C MET A 1 9.06 2.97 35.16
N THR A 2 8.25 2.19 34.47
CA THR A 2 8.43 0.74 34.29
C THR A 2 9.47 0.46 33.20
N GLU A 3 10.11 -0.70 33.23
CA GLU A 3 11.14 -1.14 32.27
C GLU A 3 10.69 -1.03 30.79
N ALA A 4 9.38 -1.08 30.51
CA ALA A 4 8.80 -0.83 29.20
C ALA A 4 9.04 0.59 28.66
N HIS A 5 9.05 1.62 29.51
CA HIS A 5 9.39 3.00 29.10
C HIS A 5 10.89 3.13 28.74
N ALA A 6 11.76 2.33 29.38
CA ALA A 6 13.20 2.34 29.09
C ALA A 6 13.56 1.56 27.82
N ALA A 7 12.69 0.64 27.35
CA ALA A 7 12.82 -0.03 26.06
C ALA A 7 12.38 0.86 24.89
N ALA A 8 11.38 1.72 25.10
CA ALA A 8 10.87 2.67 24.12
C ALA A 8 11.90 3.74 23.70
N ASP A 9 12.77 4.16 24.62
CA ASP A 9 13.88 5.11 24.36
C ASP A 9 15.08 4.49 23.62
N ARG A 10 15.05 3.18 23.32
CA ARG A 10 16.15 2.44 22.66
C ARG A 10 15.88 2.09 21.20
N LEU A 11 14.79 2.56 20.59
CA LEU A 11 14.61 2.44 19.14
C LEU A 11 15.52 3.48 18.47
N GLY A 12 16.47 3.00 17.66
CA GLY A 12 17.71 3.72 17.38
C GLY A 12 17.91 3.96 15.89
N GLY A 13 17.64 5.20 15.46
CA GLY A 13 17.98 5.71 14.13
C GLY A 13 16.88 6.61 13.56
N ALA A 14 17.26 7.74 12.93
CA ALA A 14 16.32 8.47 12.09
C ALA A 14 16.05 7.64 10.83
N GLY A 15 14.77 7.43 10.48
CA GLY A 15 14.37 6.62 9.34
C GLY A 15 13.11 5.80 9.61
N VAL A 16 13.01 4.68 8.90
CA VAL A 16 11.92 3.72 8.98
C VAL A 16 12.23 2.68 10.05
N LEU A 17 11.24 2.34 10.89
CA LEU A 17 11.39 1.27 11.88
C LEU A 17 11.38 -0.10 11.16
N PRO A 18 12.44 -0.90 11.25
CA PRO A 18 12.46 -2.27 10.77
C PRO A 18 11.61 -3.20 11.65
N ASP A 19 11.42 -4.44 11.20
CA ASP A 19 10.59 -5.46 11.82
C ASP A 19 10.83 -5.66 13.33
N HIS A 20 12.08 -5.73 13.79
CA HIS A 20 12.42 -5.91 15.20
C HIS A 20 12.05 -4.68 16.05
N GLU A 21 12.14 -3.48 15.49
CA GLU A 21 11.69 -2.26 16.15
C GLU A 21 10.16 -2.16 16.15
N LEU A 22 9.47 -2.63 15.09
CA LEU A 22 8.01 -2.75 15.07
C LEU A 22 7.52 -3.76 16.12
N ARG A 23 8.21 -4.88 16.31
CA ARG A 23 7.92 -5.85 17.38
C ARG A 23 8.11 -5.23 18.76
N ALA A 24 9.17 -4.46 18.96
CA ALA A 24 9.38 -3.70 20.18
C ALA A 24 8.29 -2.62 20.39
N ALA A 25 7.83 -1.96 19.32
CA ALA A 25 6.73 -1.00 19.38
C ALA A 25 5.40 -1.65 19.81
N VAL A 26 5.11 -2.87 19.35
CA VAL A 26 3.96 -3.67 19.84
C VAL A 26 4.15 -4.01 21.32
N ALA A 27 5.33 -4.48 21.73
CA ALA A 27 5.62 -4.81 23.13
C ALA A 27 5.54 -3.58 24.07
N ALA A 28 5.89 -2.40 23.56
CA ALA A 28 5.78 -1.13 24.27
C ALA A 28 4.36 -0.52 24.24
N GLY A 29 3.42 -1.16 23.55
CA GLY A 29 2.02 -0.72 23.45
C GLY A 29 1.77 0.43 22.48
N TRP A 30 2.74 0.77 21.62
CA TRP A 30 2.56 1.80 20.59
C TRP A 30 1.57 1.36 19.51
N ILE A 31 1.53 0.05 19.25
CA ILE A 31 0.58 -0.61 18.36
C ILE A 31 -0.16 -1.66 19.20
N SER A 32 -1.49 -1.57 19.26
CA SER A 32 -2.34 -2.45 20.07
C SER A 32 -3.50 -2.99 19.25
N ALA A 33 -3.83 -4.26 19.45
CA ALA A 33 -4.98 -4.91 18.83
C ALA A 33 -5.60 -5.92 19.82
N PRO A 34 -6.90 -6.29 19.68
CA PRO A 34 -7.54 -7.28 20.56
C PRO A 34 -6.81 -8.62 20.59
N THR A 35 -6.29 -9.05 19.43
CA THR A 35 -5.34 -10.16 19.31
C THR A 35 -4.01 -9.57 18.83
N PRO A 36 -2.88 -9.88 19.46
CA PRO A 36 -1.57 -9.40 19.01
C PRO A 36 -1.33 -9.70 17.52
N PRO A 37 -0.55 -8.87 16.80
CA PRO A 37 -0.15 -9.19 15.44
C PRO A 37 0.63 -10.50 15.38
N GLY A 38 0.32 -11.33 14.38
CA GLY A 38 1.04 -12.58 14.09
C GLY A 38 2.41 -12.32 13.45
N ASP A 39 3.28 -13.33 13.44
CA ASP A 39 4.63 -13.22 12.85
C ASP A 39 4.61 -12.90 11.35
N ASP A 40 3.59 -13.39 10.65
CA ASP A 40 3.35 -13.18 9.22
C ASP A 40 2.93 -11.75 8.87
N GLN A 41 2.45 -10.96 9.84
CA GLN A 41 2.10 -9.56 9.64
C GLN A 41 3.33 -8.64 9.62
N PHE A 42 4.44 -9.02 10.26
CA PHE A 42 5.65 -8.22 10.29
C PHE A 42 6.42 -8.39 8.97
N GLN A 43 6.47 -7.33 8.18
CA GLN A 43 7.33 -7.22 7.02
C GLN A 43 8.66 -6.57 7.45
N PRO A 44 9.73 -6.65 6.63
CA PRO A 44 11.04 -6.10 7.00
C PRO A 44 11.03 -4.64 7.45
N ALA A 45 10.12 -3.82 6.91
CA ALA A 45 9.99 -2.38 7.19
C ALA A 45 8.54 -1.89 7.18
N SER A 46 7.57 -2.76 7.49
CA SER A 46 6.15 -2.43 7.62
C SER A 46 5.40 -3.49 8.41
N LEU A 47 4.16 -3.18 8.83
CA LEU A 47 3.25 -4.07 9.52
C LEU A 47 1.93 -4.14 8.75
N ASP A 48 1.50 -5.35 8.38
CA ASP A 48 0.19 -5.55 7.77
C ASP A 48 -0.94 -5.25 8.76
N LEU A 49 -1.91 -4.45 8.33
CA LEU A 49 -3.08 -4.05 9.12
C LEU A 49 -4.26 -4.96 8.80
N ARG A 50 -5.04 -5.35 9.81
CA ARG A 50 -6.12 -6.33 9.69
C ARG A 50 -7.49 -5.70 9.77
N LEU A 51 -8.40 -6.15 8.90
CA LEU A 51 -9.80 -5.75 8.93
C LEU A 51 -10.48 -6.16 10.24
N GLY A 52 -11.25 -5.26 10.84
CA GLY A 52 -12.19 -5.60 11.90
C GLY A 52 -13.42 -6.36 11.37
N PRO A 53 -14.36 -6.73 12.27
CA PRO A 53 -15.50 -7.58 11.92
C PRO A 53 -16.67 -6.83 11.27
N LEU A 54 -16.59 -5.51 11.09
CA LEU A 54 -17.69 -4.66 10.62
C LEU A 54 -17.22 -3.76 9.48
N ALA A 55 -17.98 -3.72 8.39
CA ALA A 55 -17.82 -2.75 7.32
C ALA A 55 -19.03 -1.82 7.26
N TYR A 56 -18.78 -0.52 7.11
CA TYR A 56 -19.79 0.48 6.80
C TYR A 56 -19.78 0.72 5.30
N GLN A 57 -20.86 0.41 4.59
CA GLN A 57 -21.00 0.84 3.21
C GLN A 57 -21.34 2.32 3.20
N LEU A 58 -20.52 3.11 2.52
CA LEU A 58 -20.64 4.56 2.47
C LEU A 58 -21.18 5.03 1.12
N ARG A 59 -21.91 6.13 1.15
CA ARG A 59 -22.36 6.84 -0.05
C ARG A 59 -21.21 7.51 -0.79
N ALA A 60 -20.19 7.97 -0.07
CA ALA A 60 -19.01 8.60 -0.63
C ALA A 60 -17.83 8.51 0.35
N SER A 61 -16.61 8.63 -0.18
CA SER A 61 -15.40 8.85 0.62
C SER A 61 -15.46 10.20 1.36
N PHE A 62 -14.73 10.32 2.48
CA PHE A 62 -14.63 11.56 3.23
C PHE A 62 -13.29 11.69 3.96
N LEU A 63 -12.93 12.93 4.30
CA LEU A 63 -11.85 13.23 5.25
C LEU A 63 -12.45 13.80 6.54
N PRO A 64 -11.99 13.34 7.72
CA PRO A 64 -12.54 13.79 8.99
C PRO A 64 -12.10 15.23 9.35
N PHE A 65 -10.97 15.69 8.81
CA PHE A 65 -10.34 16.99 9.08
C PHE A 65 -10.05 17.20 10.57
N SER A 66 -10.90 17.91 11.29
CA SER A 66 -10.74 18.21 12.72
C SER A 66 -11.63 17.35 13.63
N ALA A 67 -12.49 16.51 13.07
CA ALA A 67 -13.40 15.64 13.83
C ALA A 67 -12.84 14.21 13.98
N PRO A 68 -13.35 13.42 14.94
CA PRO A 68 -13.20 11.97 14.92
C PRO A 68 -13.95 11.34 13.74
N VAL A 69 -13.45 10.22 13.24
CA VAL A 69 -14.10 9.42 12.19
C VAL A 69 -15.47 8.95 12.65
N GLN A 70 -15.59 8.48 13.88
CA GLN A 70 -16.83 7.98 14.45
C GLN A 70 -17.96 9.02 14.43
N GLN A 71 -17.63 10.30 14.67
CA GLN A 71 -18.62 11.38 14.59
C GLN A 71 -19.20 11.56 13.18
N ARG A 72 -18.44 11.25 12.13
CA ARG A 72 -18.94 11.28 10.74
C ARG A 72 -19.86 10.10 10.45
N LEU A 73 -19.58 8.93 11.03
CA LEU A 73 -20.41 7.73 10.90
C LEU A 73 -21.74 7.86 11.65
N ASP A 74 -21.72 8.51 12.82
CA ASP A 74 -22.90 8.71 13.68
C ASP A 74 -23.69 10.00 13.36
N GLY A 75 -23.24 10.79 12.39
CA GLY A 75 -23.88 12.05 11.97
C GLY A 75 -25.26 11.87 11.31
N ASN A 76 -25.74 12.89 10.59
CA ASN A 76 -27.14 13.03 10.09
C ASN A 76 -27.63 11.99 9.04
N GLY A 77 -27.29 10.71 9.16
CA GLY A 77 -27.98 9.59 8.52
C GLY A 77 -27.67 9.32 7.04
N ASP A 78 -27.08 10.28 6.32
CA ASP A 78 -26.95 10.17 4.85
C ASP A 78 -25.63 9.55 4.34
N LEU A 79 -24.63 9.39 5.21
CA LEU A 79 -23.31 8.90 4.80
C LEU A 79 -23.24 7.36 4.77
N VAL A 80 -23.77 6.71 5.81
CA VAL A 80 -23.74 5.25 5.95
C VAL A 80 -25.00 4.69 5.31
N ILE A 81 -24.82 3.92 4.22
CA ILE A 81 -25.90 3.25 3.50
C ILE A 81 -26.29 1.96 4.21
N ASP A 82 -25.29 1.14 4.56
CA ASP A 82 -25.50 -0.19 5.13
C ASP A 82 -24.33 -0.60 6.05
N ARG A 83 -24.51 -1.68 6.80
CA ARG A 83 -23.52 -2.28 7.69
C ARG A 83 -23.42 -3.78 7.41
N LEU A 84 -22.21 -4.24 7.08
CA LEU A 84 -21.95 -5.63 6.74
C LEU A 84 -21.05 -6.27 7.80
N SER A 85 -21.40 -7.48 8.24
CA SER A 85 -20.50 -8.30 9.05
C SER A 85 -19.45 -8.95 8.15
N LEU A 86 -18.19 -8.89 8.56
CA LEU A 86 -17.06 -9.55 7.89
C LEU A 86 -16.67 -10.87 8.56
N SER A 87 -17.35 -11.29 9.63
CA SER A 87 -16.97 -12.49 10.41
C SER A 87 -16.99 -13.76 9.56
N GLU A 88 -18.07 -13.99 8.81
CA GLU A 88 -18.20 -15.11 7.85
C GLU A 88 -17.76 -14.72 6.42
N GLY A 89 -17.24 -13.50 6.28
CA GLY A 89 -16.91 -12.84 5.03
C GLY A 89 -18.08 -12.15 4.33
N ALA A 90 -17.78 -11.07 3.62
CA ALA A 90 -18.73 -10.32 2.81
C ALA A 90 -18.12 -9.92 1.47
N THR A 91 -18.96 -9.86 0.44
CA THR A 91 -18.56 -9.36 -0.88
C THR A 91 -18.72 -7.85 -0.93
N LEU A 92 -17.62 -7.16 -1.18
CA LEU A 92 -17.58 -5.73 -1.46
C LEU A 92 -17.77 -5.52 -2.97
N SER A 93 -18.78 -4.74 -3.31
CA SER A 93 -19.18 -4.51 -4.70
C SER A 93 -18.27 -3.52 -5.41
N ARG A 94 -18.05 -3.75 -6.71
CA ARG A 94 -17.33 -2.83 -7.58
C ARG A 94 -17.95 -1.44 -7.57
N GLY A 95 -17.12 -0.40 -7.47
CA GLY A 95 -17.53 1.01 -7.47
C GLY A 95 -18.24 1.49 -6.21
N SER A 96 -18.37 0.63 -5.19
CA SER A 96 -18.88 1.02 -3.87
C SER A 96 -17.73 1.38 -2.94
N VAL A 97 -18.02 2.20 -1.92
CA VAL A 97 -17.05 2.62 -0.90
C VAL A 97 -17.44 1.95 0.42
N TYR A 98 -16.46 1.38 1.10
CA TYR A 98 -16.63 0.76 2.40
C TYR A 98 -15.59 1.33 3.36
N LEU A 99 -15.97 1.53 4.61
CA LEU A 99 -15.04 1.86 5.69
C LEU A 99 -15.04 0.75 6.71
N VAL A 100 -13.86 0.24 7.04
CA VAL A 100 -13.67 -0.86 7.99
C VAL A 100 -12.76 -0.39 9.12
N PRO A 101 -13.22 -0.33 10.38
CA PRO A 101 -12.32 -0.18 11.52
C PRO A 101 -11.31 -1.32 11.51
N LEU A 102 -10.02 -1.00 11.60
CA LEU A 102 -8.96 -1.99 11.66
C LEU A 102 -8.87 -2.61 13.07
N LEU A 103 -8.27 -3.79 13.20
CA LEU A 103 -8.02 -4.39 14.51
C LEU A 103 -6.95 -3.61 15.28
N GLU A 104 -5.97 -3.05 14.57
CA GLU A 104 -4.89 -2.27 15.16
C GLU A 104 -5.31 -0.82 15.47
N SER A 105 -4.81 -0.34 16.60
CA SER A 105 -4.91 1.03 17.10
C SER A 105 -3.52 1.51 17.53
N LEU A 106 -3.31 2.81 17.58
CA LEU A 106 -2.01 3.41 17.83
C LEU A 106 -1.99 4.27 19.09
N VAL A 107 -0.85 4.25 19.79
CA VAL A 107 -0.49 5.16 20.87
C VAL A 107 0.98 5.57 20.66
N LEU A 108 1.22 6.41 19.66
CA LEU A 108 2.58 6.76 19.24
C LEU A 108 3.25 7.76 20.21
N PRO A 109 4.57 7.67 20.39
CA PRO A 109 5.36 8.76 20.95
C PRO A 109 5.33 10.02 20.08
N PRO A 110 5.55 11.23 20.65
CA PRO A 110 5.45 12.49 19.91
C PRO A 110 6.38 12.63 18.70
N HIS A 111 7.50 11.89 18.67
CA HIS A 111 8.50 11.93 17.60
C HIS A 111 8.31 10.82 16.55
N VAL A 112 7.34 9.92 16.74
CA VAL A 112 7.03 8.82 15.82
C VAL A 112 5.79 9.17 15.03
N ARG A 113 5.90 9.09 13.70
CA ARG A 113 4.77 9.21 12.77
C ARG A 113 4.55 7.90 12.04
N GLY A 114 3.46 7.80 11.29
CA GLY A 114 3.21 6.65 10.42
C GLY A 114 2.83 7.06 9.00
N ARG A 115 3.05 6.15 8.07
CA ARG A 115 2.49 6.18 6.72
C ARG A 115 1.91 4.82 6.39
N SER A 116 0.94 4.77 5.49
CA SER A 116 0.38 3.50 5.05
C SER A 116 0.28 3.39 3.54
N ASN A 117 0.29 2.17 3.02
CA ASN A 117 0.13 1.90 1.60
C ASN A 117 -0.62 0.58 1.40
N PRO A 118 -1.34 0.42 0.28
CA PRO A 118 -1.92 -0.87 -0.09
C PRO A 118 -0.83 -1.94 -0.18
N LYS A 119 -1.20 -3.19 0.09
CA LYS A 119 -0.34 -4.33 -0.23
C LYS A 119 -0.26 -4.53 -1.74
N SER A 120 0.82 -5.10 -2.24
CA SER A 120 0.97 -5.36 -3.69
C SER A 120 -0.11 -6.33 -4.23
N THR A 121 -0.61 -7.24 -3.40
CA THR A 121 -1.74 -8.13 -3.74
C THR A 121 -3.04 -7.35 -3.90
N THR A 122 -3.27 -6.34 -3.06
CA THR A 122 -4.41 -5.42 -3.12
C THR A 122 -4.37 -4.57 -4.38
N GLY A 123 -3.20 -4.01 -4.71
CA GLY A 123 -3.00 -3.24 -5.93
C GLY A 123 -3.21 -4.07 -7.21
N ARG A 124 -2.74 -5.32 -7.23
CA ARG A 124 -2.96 -6.25 -8.35
C ARG A 124 -4.42 -6.60 -8.58
N LEU A 125 -5.29 -6.42 -7.60
CA LEU A 125 -6.74 -6.61 -7.74
C LEU A 125 -7.49 -5.29 -7.92
N ASP A 126 -6.79 -4.20 -8.23
CA ASP A 126 -7.40 -2.89 -8.47
C ASP A 126 -8.35 -2.46 -7.34
N ILE A 127 -7.92 -2.71 -6.10
CA ILE A 127 -8.68 -2.35 -4.90
C ILE A 127 -8.10 -1.04 -4.37
N PHE A 128 -8.88 0.03 -4.46
CA PHE A 128 -8.52 1.29 -3.84
C PHE A 128 -8.64 1.18 -2.34
N THR A 129 -7.58 1.55 -1.62
CA THR A 129 -7.60 1.59 -0.16
C THR A 129 -6.95 2.84 0.38
N ARG A 130 -7.49 3.41 1.44
CA ARG A 130 -6.92 4.55 2.16
C ARG A 130 -7.08 4.36 3.66
N VAL A 131 -5.99 4.48 4.41
CA VAL A 131 -6.09 4.57 5.87
C VAL A 131 -6.57 5.96 6.25
N ILE A 132 -7.52 6.00 7.16
CA ILE A 132 -8.07 7.21 7.78
C ILE A 132 -7.80 7.13 9.27
N THR A 133 -7.31 8.22 9.83
CA THR A 133 -7.19 8.40 11.28
C THR A 133 -8.10 9.54 11.74
N ASP A 134 -8.37 9.59 13.03
CA ASP A 134 -9.04 10.75 13.62
C ASP A 134 -8.25 12.03 13.36
N ARG A 135 -8.97 13.14 13.14
CA ARG A 135 -8.43 14.51 13.10
C ARG A 135 -7.26 14.72 12.11
N THR A 136 -7.31 14.04 10.96
CA THR A 136 -6.34 14.23 9.88
C THR A 136 -6.99 14.85 8.63
N PRO A 137 -6.31 15.78 7.95
CA PRO A 137 -6.73 16.29 6.65
C PRO A 137 -6.18 15.46 5.48
N ARG A 138 -5.49 14.35 5.72
CA ARG A 138 -4.86 13.52 4.68
C ARG A 138 -5.10 12.03 4.91
N PHE A 139 -5.29 11.31 3.81
CA PHE A 139 -5.26 9.85 3.82
C PHE A 139 -3.84 9.34 3.99
N ASP A 140 -3.70 8.13 4.50
CA ASP A 140 -2.45 7.37 4.58
C ASP A 140 -1.30 8.01 5.37
N GLU A 141 -1.53 9.18 5.98
CA GLU A 141 -0.60 9.86 6.87
C GLU A 141 -1.11 9.78 8.31
N ILE A 142 -0.27 9.27 9.21
CA ILE A 142 -0.53 9.21 10.65
C ILE A 142 0.36 10.25 11.31
N ALA A 143 -0.28 11.22 11.98
CA ALA A 143 0.43 12.33 12.61
C ALA A 143 1.41 11.88 13.72
N PRO A 144 2.49 12.63 13.97
CA PRO A 144 3.37 12.38 15.09
C PRO A 144 2.61 12.34 16.42
N GLY A 145 2.86 11.34 17.26
CA GLY A 145 2.19 11.20 18.55
C GLY A 145 0.70 10.83 18.47
N TYR A 146 0.23 10.36 17.31
CA TYR A 146 -1.17 9.97 17.12
C TYR A 146 -1.62 8.91 18.14
N ARG A 147 -2.83 9.11 18.66
CA ARG A 147 -3.49 8.21 19.62
C ARG A 147 -4.92 7.95 19.15
N GLY A 148 -5.23 6.72 18.77
CA GLY A 148 -6.59 6.37 18.37
C GLY A 148 -6.69 5.19 17.42
N GLN A 149 -7.91 5.03 16.92
CA GLN A 149 -8.33 3.96 16.03
C GLN A 149 -7.90 4.22 14.59
N LEU A 150 -7.50 3.16 13.89
CA LEU A 150 -7.29 3.21 12.44
C LEU A 150 -8.53 2.68 11.71
N TYR A 151 -8.82 3.27 10.56
CA TYR A 151 -9.89 2.83 9.66
C TYR A 151 -9.32 2.67 8.27
N LEU A 152 -9.81 1.67 7.52
CA LEU A 152 -9.46 1.46 6.13
C LEU A 152 -10.67 1.69 5.25
N GLU A 153 -10.58 2.70 4.39
CA GLU A 153 -11.48 2.84 3.26
C GLU A 153 -11.09 1.80 2.20
N ILE A 154 -12.07 1.13 1.62
CA ILE A 154 -11.90 0.08 0.62
C ILE A 154 -12.92 0.33 -0.49
N SER A 155 -12.45 0.44 -1.74
CA SER A 155 -13.29 0.57 -2.91
C SER A 155 -12.76 -0.30 -4.06
N PRO A 156 -13.35 -1.47 -4.32
CA PRO A 156 -12.96 -2.33 -5.43
C PRO A 156 -13.31 -1.67 -6.78
N GLN A 157 -12.35 -1.58 -7.71
CA GLN A 157 -12.54 -0.87 -8.98
C GLN A 157 -12.77 -1.82 -10.16
N SER A 158 -12.02 -2.92 -10.27
CA SER A 158 -12.19 -3.90 -11.37
C SER A 158 -13.01 -5.13 -10.98
N PHE A 159 -12.79 -5.67 -9.77
CA PHE A 159 -13.37 -6.93 -9.33
C PHE A 159 -14.28 -6.72 -8.11
N PRO A 160 -15.45 -7.38 -8.02
CA PRO A 160 -16.05 -7.62 -6.71
C PRO A 160 -15.10 -8.47 -5.86
N VAL A 161 -14.94 -8.14 -4.58
CA VAL A 161 -13.99 -8.85 -3.71
C VAL A 161 -14.66 -9.33 -2.44
N ARG A 162 -14.49 -10.60 -2.08
CA ARG A 162 -14.93 -11.14 -0.79
C ARG A 162 -13.78 -11.01 0.21
N VAL A 163 -14.07 -10.37 1.33
CA VAL A 163 -13.11 -10.11 2.42
C VAL A 163 -13.66 -10.65 3.73
N HIS A 164 -12.74 -10.99 4.64
CA HIS A 164 -13.03 -11.52 5.96
C HIS A 164 -12.38 -10.65 7.03
N ALA A 165 -12.94 -10.66 8.24
CA ALA A 165 -12.27 -10.12 9.42
C ALA A 165 -10.88 -10.76 9.57
N GLY A 166 -9.87 -9.97 9.92
CA GLY A 166 -8.48 -10.42 9.99
C GLY A 166 -7.72 -10.35 8.66
N ALA A 167 -8.37 -10.18 7.52
CA ALA A 167 -7.67 -10.02 6.24
C ALA A 167 -6.84 -8.73 6.23
N SER A 168 -5.71 -8.73 5.50
CA SER A 168 -4.85 -7.55 5.36
C SER A 168 -4.80 -7.08 3.91
N LEU A 169 -5.22 -5.82 3.69
CA LEU A 169 -5.19 -5.16 2.39
C LEU A 169 -4.22 -3.96 2.36
N ASN A 170 -3.75 -3.53 3.53
CA ASN A 170 -2.94 -2.34 3.70
C ASN A 170 -1.89 -2.59 4.79
N GLN A 171 -0.86 -1.78 4.81
CA GLN A 171 0.30 -1.94 5.67
C GLN A 171 0.76 -0.59 6.21
N LEU A 172 1.22 -0.58 7.46
CA LEU A 172 1.72 0.57 8.19
C LEU A 172 3.25 0.56 8.22
N ARG A 173 3.86 1.70 7.95
CA ARG A 173 5.28 1.97 8.19
C ARG A 173 5.38 3.06 9.26
N LEU A 174 6.14 2.80 10.32
CA LEU A 174 6.45 3.81 11.33
C LEU A 174 7.78 4.47 10.99
N LEU A 175 7.88 5.78 11.26
CA LEU A 175 9.05 6.58 10.96
C LEU A 175 9.42 7.50 12.12
N MET A 176 10.73 7.67 12.34
CA MET A 176 11.33 8.60 13.29
C MET A 176 12.25 9.58 12.58
N GLY A 177 12.19 10.87 12.91
CA GLY A 177 13.06 11.87 12.30
C GLY A 177 12.87 12.03 10.78
N ASP A 178 13.87 12.60 10.10
CA ASP A 178 13.91 12.68 8.65
C ASP A 178 14.94 11.68 8.11
N GLY A 179 14.47 10.79 7.24
CA GLY A 179 15.27 9.73 6.62
C GLY A 179 15.08 9.67 5.11
N ALA A 180 14.48 10.71 4.52
CA ALA A 180 14.39 10.82 3.08
C ALA A 180 15.79 11.09 2.49
N ILE A 181 16.09 10.44 1.38
CA ILE A 181 17.33 10.65 0.64
C ILE A 181 17.06 11.59 -0.54
N ASP A 182 17.90 12.60 -0.72
CA ASP A 182 17.85 13.47 -1.89
C ASP A 182 18.55 12.80 -3.10
N ASP A 183 18.36 13.36 -4.30
CA ASP A 183 18.95 12.84 -5.53
C ASP A 183 20.49 12.85 -5.50
N GLY A 184 21.10 13.76 -4.73
CA GLY A 184 22.54 13.84 -4.57
C GLY A 184 23.11 12.63 -3.82
N LEU A 185 22.49 12.29 -2.69
CA LEU A 185 22.83 11.12 -1.90
C LEU A 185 22.45 9.82 -2.65
N LEU A 186 21.27 9.78 -3.26
CA LEU A 186 20.82 8.63 -4.05
C LEU A 186 21.79 8.31 -5.20
N ARG A 187 22.30 9.33 -5.90
CA ARG A 187 23.34 9.15 -6.94
C ARG A 187 24.64 8.61 -6.37
N ARG A 188 25.05 9.03 -5.16
CA ARG A 188 26.27 8.49 -4.50
C ARG A 188 26.08 7.03 -4.13
N VAL A 189 24.94 6.68 -3.53
CA VAL A 189 24.59 5.28 -3.22
C VAL A 189 24.58 4.44 -4.49
N TYR A 190 23.99 4.94 -5.58
CA TYR A 190 23.96 4.25 -6.87
C TYR A 190 25.36 4.01 -7.46
N SER A 191 26.25 5.00 -7.38
CA SER A 191 27.62 4.89 -7.89
C SER A 191 28.47 3.90 -7.10
N ASP A 192 28.22 3.76 -5.80
CA ASP A 192 28.88 2.77 -4.94
C ASP A 192 28.31 1.36 -5.17
N GLN A 193 26.97 1.26 -5.25
CA GLN A 193 26.25 0.03 -5.52
C GLN A 193 25.10 0.27 -6.52
N PRO A 194 25.14 -0.33 -7.71
CA PRO A 194 24.06 -0.20 -8.68
C PRO A 194 22.71 -0.66 -8.11
N LEU A 195 21.67 0.15 -8.33
CA LEU A 195 20.31 -0.13 -7.86
C LEU A 195 19.38 -0.63 -8.98
N LEU A 196 19.69 -0.35 -10.24
CA LEU A 196 18.93 -0.85 -11.40
C LEU A 196 19.74 -1.83 -12.22
N PHE A 197 19.05 -2.85 -12.72
CA PHE A 197 19.59 -3.92 -13.54
C PHE A 197 18.72 -4.12 -14.78
N ASP A 198 19.34 -4.51 -15.88
CA ASP A 198 18.61 -4.93 -17.09
C ASP A 198 18.13 -6.39 -17.01
N ASP A 199 17.46 -6.86 -18.06
CA ASP A 199 16.95 -8.24 -18.17
C ASP A 199 18.05 -9.31 -18.07
N ASP A 200 19.30 -8.95 -18.37
CA ASP A 200 20.46 -9.85 -18.33
C ASP A 200 21.22 -9.73 -16.98
N ASP A 201 20.58 -9.15 -15.96
CA ASP A 201 21.12 -8.90 -14.62
C ASP A 201 22.40 -8.02 -14.64
N ARG A 202 22.58 -7.20 -15.68
CA ARG A 202 23.71 -6.27 -15.77
C ARG A 202 23.33 -4.94 -15.14
N PRO A 203 24.22 -4.32 -14.35
CA PRO A 203 23.95 -3.03 -13.73
C PRO A 203 23.75 -1.96 -14.81
N VAL A 204 22.67 -1.19 -14.69
CA VAL A 204 22.44 -0.02 -15.53
C VAL A 204 23.45 1.07 -15.12
N PRO A 205 24.29 1.58 -16.04
CA PRO A 205 25.26 2.63 -15.72
C PRO A 205 24.57 3.88 -15.15
N VAL A 206 25.21 4.55 -14.19
CA VAL A 206 24.64 5.72 -13.50
C VAL A 206 24.35 6.88 -14.47
N GLU A 207 25.06 6.95 -15.60
CA GLU A 207 24.85 7.94 -16.66
C GLU A 207 23.55 7.70 -17.44
N ARG A 208 23.00 6.48 -17.38
CA ARG A 208 21.71 6.12 -17.99
C ARG A 208 20.57 6.11 -16.98
N ALA A 209 20.87 6.20 -15.69
CA ALA A 209 19.86 6.33 -14.64
C ALA A 209 19.33 7.76 -14.58
N THR A 210 18.02 7.91 -14.49
CA THR A 210 17.34 9.20 -14.35
C THR A 210 16.93 9.41 -12.90
N PHE A 211 17.32 10.56 -12.35
CA PHE A 211 17.01 10.98 -10.99
C PHE A 211 16.13 12.23 -11.07
N ASN A 212 14.98 12.20 -10.41
CA ASN A 212 14.02 13.29 -10.35
C ASN A 212 13.14 13.12 -9.10
N ASP A 213 13.62 13.59 -7.96
CA ASP A 213 13.04 13.34 -6.64
C ASP A 213 12.86 11.84 -6.35
N GLY A 214 13.90 11.07 -6.67
CA GLY A 214 13.89 9.62 -6.66
C GLY A 214 14.37 9.03 -7.98
N LEU A 215 14.36 7.70 -8.04
CA LEU A 215 14.85 6.93 -9.20
C LEU A 215 13.71 6.67 -10.18
N CYS A 216 13.84 7.18 -11.41
CA CYS A 216 12.86 6.92 -12.46
C CYS A 216 13.05 5.54 -13.09
N MET A 217 11.94 4.86 -13.39
CA MET A 217 11.93 3.56 -14.05
C MET A 217 11.01 3.58 -15.27
N GLY A 218 11.40 2.87 -16.33
CA GLY A 218 10.60 2.67 -17.53
C GLY A 218 9.62 1.51 -17.39
N ILE A 219 8.74 1.36 -18.37
CA ILE A 219 7.85 0.20 -18.54
C ILE A 219 8.43 -0.70 -19.63
N ASP A 220 8.44 -2.02 -19.41
CA ASP A 220 8.83 -2.97 -20.46
C ASP A 220 7.67 -3.22 -21.42
N LEU A 221 7.86 -2.87 -22.69
CA LEU A 221 6.94 -3.19 -23.80
C LEU A 221 7.55 -4.20 -24.77
N SER A 222 8.72 -4.77 -24.46
CA SER A 222 9.41 -5.73 -25.31
C SER A 222 8.83 -7.14 -25.18
N GLY A 223 8.39 -7.52 -23.98
CA GLY A 223 7.93 -8.87 -23.66
C GLY A 223 9.04 -9.93 -23.77
N ARG A 224 10.31 -9.51 -23.72
CA ARG A 224 11.47 -10.40 -23.92
C ARG A 224 11.55 -11.47 -22.82
N ALA A 225 11.29 -11.08 -21.58
CA ALA A 225 11.36 -11.98 -20.43
C ALA A 225 10.10 -12.85 -20.24
N THR A 226 9.06 -12.63 -21.05
CA THR A 226 7.68 -13.09 -20.79
C THR A 226 7.00 -13.69 -22.02
N ASP A 227 7.79 -14.25 -22.94
CA ASP A 227 7.30 -14.88 -24.19
C ASP A 227 6.33 -13.98 -24.99
N GLY A 228 6.68 -12.69 -25.09
CA GLY A 228 5.91 -11.69 -25.81
C GLY A 228 4.69 -11.14 -25.06
N ILE A 229 4.49 -11.46 -23.78
CA ILE A 229 3.42 -10.88 -22.94
C ILE A 229 3.94 -9.64 -22.21
N ILE A 230 3.44 -8.46 -22.54
CA ILE A 230 3.90 -7.19 -21.94
C ILE A 230 3.13 -6.81 -20.67
N GLY A 231 2.10 -7.57 -20.32
CA GLY A 231 1.29 -7.34 -19.14
C GLY A 231 -0.07 -8.00 -19.23
N TYR A 232 -0.95 -7.62 -18.31
CA TYR A 232 -2.32 -8.14 -18.21
C TYR A 232 -3.31 -7.00 -18.07
N ARG A 233 -4.48 -7.14 -18.69
CA ARG A 233 -5.62 -6.25 -18.53
C ARG A 233 -6.73 -6.95 -17.78
N ALA A 234 -7.36 -6.28 -16.82
CA ALA A 234 -8.49 -6.86 -16.10
C ALA A 234 -9.65 -7.16 -17.08
N HIS A 235 -10.28 -8.32 -16.92
CA HIS A 235 -11.48 -8.68 -17.67
C HIS A 235 -12.60 -7.67 -17.36
N PRO A 236 -13.45 -7.27 -18.32
CA PRO A 236 -14.46 -6.22 -18.10
C PRO A 236 -15.58 -6.62 -17.13
N ASN A 237 -15.85 -7.92 -17.01
CA ASN A 237 -16.88 -8.47 -16.13
C ASN A 237 -16.40 -9.76 -15.46
N PRO A 238 -15.45 -9.68 -14.52
CA PRO A 238 -14.91 -10.85 -13.84
C PRO A 238 -15.84 -11.33 -12.71
N PRO A 239 -15.78 -12.60 -12.31
CA PRO A 239 -16.45 -13.07 -11.09
C PRO A 239 -15.81 -12.47 -9.84
N ALA A 240 -16.40 -12.72 -8.66
CA ALA A 240 -15.87 -12.22 -7.40
C ALA A 240 -14.59 -12.95 -6.98
N VAL A 241 -13.61 -12.21 -6.47
CA VAL A 241 -12.36 -12.75 -5.90
C VAL A 241 -12.47 -12.83 -4.38
N ASP A 242 -12.41 -14.03 -3.82
CA ASP A 242 -12.29 -14.25 -2.38
C ASP A 242 -10.82 -14.22 -1.97
N LEU A 243 -10.45 -13.20 -1.18
CA LEU A 243 -9.06 -12.99 -0.77
C LEU A 243 -8.51 -14.11 0.11
N ALA A 244 -9.38 -14.94 0.71
CA ALA A 244 -8.95 -16.09 1.50
C ALA A 244 -8.48 -17.28 0.63
N ARG A 245 -8.82 -17.31 -0.66
CA ARG A 245 -8.55 -18.45 -1.57
C ARG A 245 -7.31 -18.23 -2.44
N VAL A 246 -6.13 -18.22 -1.81
CA VAL A 246 -4.86 -18.06 -2.51
C VAL A 246 -4.57 -19.28 -3.40
N GLY A 247 -4.15 -19.04 -4.66
CA GLY A 247 -3.79 -20.10 -5.61
C GLY A 247 -4.96 -20.93 -6.14
N HIS A 248 -6.20 -20.47 -5.93
CA HIS A 248 -7.41 -21.20 -6.30
C HIS A 248 -7.94 -20.88 -7.71
N TYR A 249 -7.79 -19.63 -8.14
CA TYR A 249 -8.43 -19.09 -9.34
C TYR A 249 -7.64 -19.37 -10.61
N ASP A 250 -8.34 -19.63 -11.73
CA ASP A 250 -7.74 -19.60 -13.06
C ASP A 250 -7.52 -18.13 -13.49
N PRO A 251 -6.27 -17.67 -13.68
CA PRO A 251 -6.00 -16.30 -14.08
C PRO A 251 -6.72 -15.87 -15.37
N ALA A 252 -7.00 -16.80 -16.29
CA ALA A 252 -7.65 -16.49 -17.57
C ALA A 252 -9.11 -16.01 -17.41
N GLU A 253 -9.77 -16.30 -16.29
CA GLU A 253 -11.12 -15.80 -15.99
C GLU A 253 -11.13 -14.33 -15.56
N PHE A 254 -9.97 -13.81 -15.12
CA PHE A 254 -9.83 -12.48 -14.52
C PHE A 254 -8.96 -11.54 -15.34
N TRP A 255 -8.05 -12.08 -16.14
CA TRP A 255 -7.00 -11.33 -16.82
C TRP A 255 -6.87 -11.71 -18.29
N GLU A 256 -6.85 -10.69 -19.15
CA GLU A 256 -6.52 -10.79 -20.56
C GLU A 256 -5.02 -10.53 -20.75
N PRO A 257 -4.21 -11.49 -21.25
CA PRO A 257 -2.81 -11.26 -21.52
C PRO A 257 -2.64 -10.28 -22.69
N ILE A 258 -1.76 -9.30 -22.52
CA ILE A 258 -1.44 -8.31 -23.55
C ILE A 258 -0.18 -8.77 -24.28
N LYS A 259 -0.34 -9.12 -25.55
CA LYS A 259 0.80 -9.45 -26.41
C LYS A 259 1.50 -8.18 -26.88
N ARG A 260 2.81 -8.29 -27.10
CA ARG A 260 3.65 -7.25 -27.68
C ARG A 260 3.01 -6.72 -28.97
N PRO A 261 2.72 -5.41 -29.06
CA PRO A 261 2.24 -4.81 -30.30
C PRO A 261 3.35 -4.78 -31.36
N GLY A 262 2.98 -4.75 -32.65
CA GLY A 262 3.95 -4.61 -33.74
C GLY A 262 4.68 -3.26 -33.77
N ARG A 263 4.18 -2.27 -33.01
CA ARG A 263 4.79 -0.95 -32.79
C ARG A 263 5.40 -0.90 -31.39
N ASP A 264 6.40 -0.06 -31.18
CA ASP A 264 7.05 0.14 -29.87
C ASP A 264 6.22 1.05 -28.94
N ALA A 265 4.91 0.80 -28.86
CA ALA A 265 3.97 1.57 -28.06
C ALA A 265 2.67 0.77 -27.80
N TYR A 266 2.12 0.93 -26.61
CA TYR A 266 0.82 0.37 -26.23
C TYR A 266 -0.14 1.49 -25.80
N ILE A 267 -1.39 1.42 -26.25
CA ILE A 267 -2.42 2.41 -25.91
C ILE A 267 -3.20 1.90 -24.71
N LEU A 268 -3.22 2.68 -23.63
CA LEU A 268 -4.06 2.41 -22.46
C LEU A 268 -5.47 2.93 -22.73
N GLU A 269 -6.44 2.02 -22.75
CA GLU A 269 -7.86 2.38 -22.78
C GLU A 269 -8.27 3.00 -21.43
N ALA A 270 -9.05 4.08 -21.47
CA ALA A 270 -9.60 4.71 -20.28
C ALA A 270 -10.50 3.74 -19.49
N ASN A 271 -10.52 3.87 -18.16
CA ASN A 271 -11.31 3.05 -17.25
C ASN A 271 -11.01 1.54 -17.33
N ARG A 272 -9.81 1.17 -17.75
CA ARG A 272 -9.30 -0.21 -17.71
C ARG A 272 -8.10 -0.27 -16.78
N PHE A 273 -7.96 -1.40 -16.08
CA PHE A 273 -6.84 -1.66 -15.20
C PHE A 273 -5.82 -2.58 -15.85
N TYR A 274 -4.54 -2.28 -15.61
CA TYR A 274 -3.40 -2.94 -16.22
C TYR A 274 -2.38 -3.33 -15.16
N ILE A 275 -1.86 -4.55 -15.25
CA ILE A 275 -0.64 -4.96 -14.59
C ILE A 275 0.45 -4.96 -15.65
N LEU A 276 1.41 -4.05 -15.49
CA LEU A 276 2.58 -3.92 -16.34
C LEU A 276 3.84 -4.17 -15.50
N VAL A 277 4.96 -4.39 -16.16
CA VAL A 277 6.26 -4.63 -15.52
C VAL A 277 7.22 -3.48 -15.84
N SER A 278 8.09 -3.16 -14.89
CA SER A 278 9.15 -2.19 -15.11
C SER A 278 10.18 -2.73 -16.10
N LYS A 279 10.79 -1.82 -16.86
CA LYS A 279 11.90 -2.13 -17.77
C LYS A 279 13.15 -2.50 -16.99
N GLU A 280 13.43 -1.74 -15.93
CA GLU A 280 14.55 -2.01 -15.05
C GLU A 280 14.10 -2.87 -13.87
N ARG A 281 14.99 -3.75 -13.40
CA ARG A 281 14.84 -4.48 -12.14
C ARG A 281 15.50 -3.66 -11.04
N ILE A 282 14.76 -3.35 -9.98
CA ILE A 282 15.26 -2.57 -8.85
C ILE A 282 15.76 -3.48 -7.72
N ARG A 283 16.84 -3.06 -7.06
CA ARG A 283 17.37 -3.65 -5.83
C ARG A 283 17.42 -2.58 -4.75
N VAL A 284 16.74 -2.82 -3.64
CA VAL A 284 16.79 -1.98 -2.43
C VAL A 284 17.81 -2.58 -1.46
N PRO A 285 18.89 -1.87 -1.10
CA PRO A 285 19.88 -2.40 -0.16
C PRO A 285 19.30 -2.53 1.26
N PRO A 286 19.85 -3.41 2.13
CA PRO A 286 19.27 -3.72 3.45
C PRO A 286 19.07 -2.52 4.38
N ASP A 287 19.91 -1.49 4.25
CA ASP A 287 19.87 -0.29 5.09
C ASP A 287 18.85 0.76 4.61
N PHE A 288 18.12 0.46 3.52
CA PHE A 288 17.15 1.36 2.93
C PHE A 288 15.78 0.70 2.82
N ALA A 289 14.75 1.54 2.89
CA ALA A 289 13.41 1.21 2.44
C ALA A 289 13.08 2.10 1.25
N ALA A 290 12.32 1.57 0.30
CA ALA A 290 11.83 2.34 -0.85
C ALA A 290 10.32 2.59 -0.72
N GLU A 291 9.82 3.51 -1.52
CA GLU A 291 8.40 3.71 -1.74
C GLU A 291 8.23 4.11 -3.19
N MET A 292 7.34 3.42 -3.90
CA MET A 292 6.95 3.84 -5.24
C MET A 292 6.07 5.08 -5.10
N VAL A 293 6.40 6.13 -5.86
CA VAL A 293 5.63 7.37 -5.88
C VAL A 293 4.83 7.48 -7.17
N VAL A 294 3.67 8.14 -7.09
CA VAL A 294 2.86 8.44 -8.27
C VAL A 294 3.56 9.53 -9.06
N TYR A 295 3.73 9.33 -10.36
CA TYR A 295 4.20 10.39 -11.25
C TYR A 295 3.26 11.60 -11.15
N ASP A 296 3.81 12.77 -10.83
CA ASP A 296 3.05 14.03 -10.76
C ASP A 296 2.41 14.32 -12.13
N ALA A 297 1.28 15.03 -12.14
CA ALA A 297 0.53 15.40 -13.33
C ALA A 297 1.38 16.17 -14.36
N GLY A 298 2.49 16.79 -13.94
CA GLY A 298 3.47 17.42 -14.82
C GLY A 298 4.31 16.46 -15.67
N ALA A 299 4.32 15.16 -15.37
CA ALA A 299 5.10 14.14 -16.06
C ALA A 299 4.28 13.23 -17.01
N GLY A 300 2.96 13.43 -17.09
CA GLY A 300 2.06 12.74 -18.02
C GLY A 300 0.68 12.42 -17.45
N GLU A 301 -0.21 11.89 -18.30
CA GLU A 301 -1.58 11.50 -17.92
C GLU A 301 -1.67 10.08 -17.30
N ILE A 302 -0.55 9.34 -17.26
CA ILE A 302 -0.49 7.99 -16.71
C ILE A 302 -0.23 8.07 -15.21
N ARG A 303 -1.16 7.53 -14.41
CA ARG A 303 -0.98 7.37 -12.98
C ARG A 303 -0.57 5.93 -12.67
N THR A 304 0.52 5.75 -11.96
CA THR A 304 0.81 4.49 -11.29
C THR A 304 -0.18 4.33 -10.14
N HIS A 305 -1.19 3.48 -10.34
CA HIS A 305 -2.15 3.17 -9.28
C HIS A 305 -1.51 2.23 -8.26
N TYR A 306 -1.82 2.43 -6.97
CA TYR A 306 -1.41 1.55 -5.87
C TYR A 306 0.09 1.46 -5.63
N ALA A 307 0.78 2.60 -5.80
CA ALA A 307 2.17 2.76 -5.39
C ALA A 307 2.34 2.35 -3.92
N GLY A 308 3.38 1.56 -3.64
CA GLY A 308 3.53 0.83 -2.38
C GLY A 308 4.93 0.95 -1.78
N PHE A 309 5.09 0.31 -0.62
CA PHE A 309 6.33 0.18 0.12
C PHE A 309 7.33 -0.82 -0.45
#